data_AF-A0A817NGB4-F1
#
_entry.id   AF-A0A817NGB4-F1
#
_cell.length_a   1.000
_cell.length_b   1.000
_cell.length_c   1.000
_cell.angle_alpha   90.00
_cell.angle_beta   90.00
_cell.angle_gamma   90.00
#
_symmetry.space_group_name_H-M   'P 1'
#
loop_
_entity.id
_entity.type
_entity.pdbx_description
1 polymer ?
#
loop_
_entity_poly.entity_id
_entity_poly.type
_entity_poly.pdbx_seq_one_letter_code
_entity_poly.pdbx_strand_id
1 'polypeptide(L)'
;PLVQVQLRRRQQPQHQRQAQHQRQAQQQLQQPQHQRQAQQRLQQQQRQRQLLRVVTYVSTTSYAWNQTGTIVADTSSNPISEARCVYFKGNNTIYLCGHRVGHVEQWIVNAASRTVVTSNTVDRIDYISFDKDGTMYTNNNNNNFVQSFVSSSLTGTIIAGSGSVA
;
A
#
# COMPACT_ATOMS: atom_id res chain seq x y z
N PRO A 1 10.62 -21.76 -44.26
CA PRO A 1 9.89 -20.85 -43.34
C PRO A 1 10.03 -21.27 -41.87
N LEU A 2 10.99 -20.63 -41.19
CA LEU A 2 11.04 -20.24 -39.76
C LEU A 2 10.64 -21.25 -38.64
N VAL A 3 11.67 -22.00 -38.22
CA VAL A 3 12.18 -22.18 -36.83
C VAL A 3 11.20 -22.01 -35.65
N GLN A 4 10.87 -23.13 -34.99
CA GLN A 4 10.36 -23.15 -33.61
C GLN A 4 11.50 -22.87 -32.61
N VAL A 5 11.49 -21.71 -31.96
CA VAL A 5 12.42 -21.38 -30.86
C VAL A 5 11.85 -21.94 -29.55
N GLN A 6 12.37 -23.08 -29.16
CA GLN A 6 12.07 -23.73 -27.89
C GLN A 6 12.82 -23.00 -26.75
N LEU A 7 12.10 -22.21 -25.95
CA LEU A 7 12.62 -21.56 -24.74
C LEU A 7 13.05 -22.61 -23.69
N ARG A 8 14.32 -23.05 -23.73
CA ARG A 8 14.95 -23.74 -22.60
C ARG A 8 15.33 -22.70 -21.53
N ARG A 9 14.43 -22.43 -20.58
CA ARG A 9 14.85 -21.92 -19.26
C ARG A 9 15.72 -22.99 -18.60
N ARG A 10 17.05 -22.82 -18.60
CA ARG A 10 17.96 -23.65 -17.80
C ARG A 10 17.62 -23.46 -16.32
N GLN A 11 16.82 -24.35 -15.76
CA GLN A 11 16.73 -24.46 -14.31
C GLN A 11 18.09 -24.92 -13.80
N GLN A 12 18.78 -24.10 -13.02
CA GLN A 12 19.99 -24.55 -12.33
C GLN A 12 19.63 -25.74 -11.42
N PRO A 13 20.38 -26.86 -11.48
CA PRO A 13 20.18 -28.00 -10.59
C PRO A 13 20.17 -27.56 -9.12
N GLN A 14 19.28 -28.14 -8.30
CA GLN A 14 19.14 -27.76 -6.89
C GLN A 14 20.46 -27.85 -6.11
N HIS A 15 21.29 -28.84 -6.40
CA HIS A 15 22.61 -29.00 -5.79
C HIS A 15 23.59 -27.86 -6.13
N GLN A 16 23.50 -27.27 -7.33
CA GLN A 16 24.32 -26.10 -7.68
C GLN A 16 23.88 -24.86 -6.92
N ARG A 17 22.56 -24.68 -6.71
CA ARG A 17 22.02 -23.58 -5.88
C ARG A 17 22.44 -23.72 -4.42
N GLN A 18 22.36 -24.92 -3.85
CA GLN A 18 22.81 -25.19 -2.49
C GLN A 18 24.31 -24.92 -2.30
N ALA A 19 25.16 -25.38 -3.23
CA ALA A 19 26.59 -25.13 -3.18
C ALA A 19 26.92 -23.63 -3.30
N GLN A 20 26.15 -22.89 -4.10
CA GLN A 20 26.33 -21.44 -4.27
C GLN A 20 25.92 -20.67 -3.01
N HIS A 21 24.82 -21.06 -2.35
CA HIS A 21 24.41 -20.50 -1.07
C HIS A 21 25.42 -20.80 0.06
N GLN A 22 25.97 -22.01 0.12
CA GLN A 22 26.97 -22.37 1.12
C GLN A 22 28.27 -21.55 0.97
N ARG A 23 28.75 -21.33 -0.26
CA ARG A 23 29.93 -20.49 -0.50
C ARG A 23 29.68 -19.03 -0.11
N GLN A 24 28.50 -18.50 -0.41
CA GLN A 24 28.12 -17.14 0.01
C GLN A 24 28.07 -17.01 1.54
N ALA A 25 27.52 -18.02 2.24
CA ALA A 25 27.49 -18.02 3.70
C ALA A 25 28.90 -18.07 4.33
N GLN A 26 29.81 -18.87 3.76
CA GLN A 26 31.20 -18.93 4.23
C GLN A 26 31.97 -17.62 3.99
N GLN A 27 31.75 -16.96 2.85
CA GLN A 27 32.36 -15.65 2.57
C GLN A 27 31.85 -14.55 3.52
N GLN A 28 30.59 -14.63 3.98
CA GLN A 28 30.06 -13.67 4.97
C GLN A 28 30.71 -13.84 6.35
N LEU A 29 31.08 -15.07 6.74
CA LEU A 29 31.73 -15.33 8.02
C LEU A 29 33.17 -14.78 8.10
N GLN A 30 33.84 -14.61 6.96
CA GLN A 30 35.18 -14.03 6.89
C GLN A 30 35.19 -12.49 6.97
N GLN A 31 34.03 -11.83 6.88
CA GLN A 31 33.96 -10.37 6.94
C GLN A 31 34.07 -9.82 8.37
N PRO A 32 34.66 -8.63 8.58
CA PRO A 32 34.63 -7.93 9.85
C PRO A 32 33.21 -7.72 10.37
N GLN A 33 33.04 -7.78 11.70
CA GLN A 33 31.72 -7.78 12.35
C GLN A 33 30.86 -6.55 12.02
N HIS A 34 31.49 -5.37 11.87
CA HIS A 34 30.82 -4.13 11.49
C HIS A 34 30.29 -4.16 10.05
N GLN A 35 31.01 -4.79 9.11
CA GLN A 35 30.54 -4.97 7.73
C GLN A 35 29.36 -5.94 7.66
N ARG A 36 29.38 -7.04 8.44
CA ARG A 36 28.24 -7.96 8.55
C ARG A 36 26.98 -7.25 9.06
N GLN A 37 27.12 -6.44 10.11
CA GLN A 37 25.98 -5.66 10.66
C GLN A 37 25.47 -4.63 9.65
N ALA A 38 26.34 -3.94 8.92
CA ALA A 38 25.93 -2.99 7.88
C ALA A 38 25.18 -3.68 6.74
N GLN A 39 25.65 -4.85 6.28
CA GLN A 39 24.95 -5.64 5.26
C GLN A 39 23.60 -6.18 5.75
N GLN A 40 23.52 -6.64 7.01
CA GLN A 40 22.25 -7.06 7.61
C GLN A 40 21.26 -5.90 7.71
N ARG A 41 21.72 -4.71 8.10
CA ARG A 41 20.90 -3.49 8.13
C ARG A 41 20.44 -3.10 6.73
N LEU A 42 21.32 -3.12 5.72
CA LEU A 42 20.94 -2.86 4.33
C LEU A 42 19.94 -3.90 3.80
N GLN A 43 20.10 -5.19 4.11
CA GLN A 43 19.13 -6.22 3.76
C GLN A 43 17.80 -6.03 4.48
N GLN A 44 17.81 -5.65 5.76
CA GLN A 44 16.58 -5.32 6.49
C GLN A 44 15.91 -4.07 5.91
N GLN A 45 16.69 -3.03 5.58
CA GLN A 45 16.20 -1.79 5.00
C GLN A 45 15.68 -2.00 3.57
N GLN A 46 16.33 -2.87 2.78
CA GLN A 46 15.85 -3.30 1.46
C GLN A 46 14.59 -4.15 1.58
N ARG A 47 14.47 -5.03 2.59
CA ARG A 47 13.21 -5.74 2.89
C ARG A 47 12.09 -4.77 3.28
N GLN A 48 12.40 -3.71 4.01
CA GLN A 48 11.44 -2.69 4.41
C GLN A 48 11.07 -1.72 3.28
N ARG A 49 11.93 -1.50 2.28
CA ARG A 49 11.71 -0.57 1.15
C ARG A 49 10.83 -1.11 0.02
N GLN A 50 10.22 -2.28 0.15
CA GLN A 50 9.62 -2.97 -0.99
C GLN A 50 8.14 -2.67 -1.27
N LEU A 51 7.58 -1.58 -0.74
CA LEU A 51 6.25 -1.11 -1.13
C LEU A 51 6.41 0.10 -2.06
N LEU A 52 6.60 -0.16 -3.36
CA LEU A 52 6.60 0.88 -4.40
C LEU A 52 5.26 0.91 -5.16
N ARG A 53 4.77 2.13 -5.41
CA ARG A 53 3.38 2.53 -5.68
C ARG A 53 3.12 2.82 -7.17
N VAL A 54 1.91 2.54 -7.64
CA VAL A 54 1.22 3.32 -8.69
C VAL A 54 -0.29 3.29 -8.42
N VAL A 55 -0.92 4.45 -8.22
CA VAL A 55 -2.37 4.65 -8.35
C VAL A 55 -2.55 5.42 -9.65
N THR A 56 -3.16 4.80 -10.66
CA THR A 56 -3.35 5.44 -11.97
C THR A 56 -4.61 6.28 -11.98
N TYR A 57 -4.48 7.50 -12.49
CA TYR A 57 -5.62 8.35 -12.82
C TYR A 57 -6.37 7.75 -14.03
N VAL A 58 -7.70 7.86 -14.01
CA VAL A 58 -8.61 7.56 -15.13
C VAL A 58 -8.94 6.08 -15.42
N SER A 59 -9.17 5.26 -14.40
CA SER A 59 -10.17 4.18 -14.50
C SER A 59 -10.61 3.72 -13.12
N THR A 60 -11.78 3.09 -13.10
CA THR A 60 -12.58 2.58 -11.97
C THR A 60 -11.91 1.46 -11.15
N THR A 61 -10.58 1.42 -11.11
CA THR A 61 -9.82 0.29 -10.55
C THR A 61 -8.65 0.79 -9.72
N SER A 62 -8.65 0.43 -8.44
CA SER A 62 -7.52 0.66 -7.54
C SER A 62 -6.60 -0.56 -7.57
N TYR A 63 -5.35 -0.38 -7.99
CA TYR A 63 -4.33 -1.43 -7.93
C TYR A 63 -3.45 -1.21 -6.70
N ALA A 64 -3.60 -2.05 -5.69
CA ALA A 64 -2.59 -2.18 -4.65
C ALA A 64 -1.65 -3.33 -5.03
N TRP A 65 -0.34 -3.04 -5.08
CA TRP A 65 0.71 -3.96 -5.49
C TRP A 65 1.43 -4.50 -4.27
N ASN A 66 1.54 -5.82 -4.15
CA ASN A 66 2.60 -6.43 -3.35
C ASN A 66 3.82 -6.74 -4.25
N GLN A 67 4.95 -7.07 -3.63
CA GLN A 67 6.23 -7.35 -4.30
C GLN A 67 6.20 -8.50 -5.31
N THR A 68 5.15 -9.34 -5.28
CA THR A 68 4.99 -10.51 -6.14
C THR A 68 4.14 -10.21 -7.39
N GLY A 69 3.66 -8.97 -7.56
CA GLY A 69 2.77 -8.60 -8.67
C GLY A 69 1.33 -9.04 -8.49
N THR A 70 0.91 -9.35 -7.25
CA THR A 70 -0.46 -9.75 -6.94
C THR A 70 -1.29 -8.52 -6.62
N ILE A 71 -2.41 -8.37 -7.33
CA ILE A 71 -3.43 -7.35 -7.06
C ILE A 71 -4.08 -7.69 -5.73
N VAL A 72 -4.02 -6.78 -4.75
CA VAL A 72 -4.58 -6.98 -3.38
C VAL A 72 -5.85 -6.16 -3.11
N ALA A 73 -6.51 -5.63 -4.16
CA ALA A 73 -7.83 -5.01 -4.07
C ALA A 73 -8.75 -5.50 -5.21
N ASP A 74 -9.97 -5.89 -4.82
CA ASP A 74 -11.07 -6.54 -5.58
C ASP A 74 -11.29 -6.00 -7.02
N THR A 75 -11.55 -6.92 -7.96
CA THR A 75 -11.81 -6.66 -9.38
C THR A 75 -13.30 -6.63 -9.74
N SER A 76 -14.20 -6.79 -8.78
CA SER A 76 -15.66 -6.80 -9.01
C SER A 76 -16.32 -5.52 -8.49
N SER A 77 -16.78 -4.69 -9.44
CA SER A 77 -17.50 -3.42 -9.27
C SER A 77 -16.79 -2.31 -8.46
N ASN A 78 -16.04 -1.47 -9.19
CA ASN A 78 -15.71 -0.06 -8.93
C ASN A 78 -15.92 0.44 -7.48
N PRO A 79 -15.09 0.01 -6.51
CA PRO A 79 -15.35 0.29 -5.10
C PRO A 79 -15.11 1.76 -4.74
N ILE A 80 -14.23 2.45 -5.48
CA ILE A 80 -13.78 3.80 -5.16
C ILE A 80 -13.70 4.67 -6.41
N SER A 81 -14.79 5.36 -6.71
CA SER A 81 -14.88 6.25 -7.88
C SER A 81 -13.93 7.44 -7.70
N GLU A 82 -13.02 7.61 -8.65
CA GLU A 82 -12.01 8.68 -8.67
C GLU A 82 -11.13 8.67 -7.41
N ALA A 83 -10.30 7.62 -7.25
CA ALA A 83 -9.33 7.57 -6.16
C ALA A 83 -8.34 8.73 -6.26
N ARG A 84 -8.29 9.61 -5.25
CA ARG A 84 -7.40 10.79 -5.26
C ARG A 84 -6.24 10.74 -4.29
N CYS A 85 -6.36 9.95 -3.22
CA CYS A 85 -5.23 9.70 -2.34
C CYS A 85 -5.10 8.25 -1.88
N VAL A 86 -3.88 7.93 -1.48
CA VAL A 86 -3.49 6.67 -0.85
C VAL A 86 -2.60 6.97 0.35
N TYR A 87 -2.86 6.29 1.46
CA TYR A 87 -2.04 6.35 2.67
C TYR A 87 -1.70 4.96 3.17
N PHE A 88 -0.48 4.77 3.66
CA PHE A 88 -0.01 3.49 4.18
C PHE A 88 0.14 3.62 5.69
N LYS A 89 -0.62 2.82 6.45
CA LYS A 89 -0.50 2.74 7.91
C LYS A 89 0.24 1.46 8.26
N GLY A 90 1.50 1.61 8.65
CA GLY A 90 2.40 0.47 8.85
C GLY A 90 2.62 -0.32 7.54
N ASN A 91 2.95 -1.60 7.68
CA ASN A 91 3.33 -2.45 6.53
C ASN A 91 2.13 -3.13 5.85
N ASN A 92 0.96 -3.18 6.50
CA ASN A 92 -0.11 -4.10 6.13
C ASN A 92 -1.45 -3.42 5.88
N THR A 93 -1.55 -2.10 6.05
CA THR A 93 -2.84 -1.40 5.91
C THR A 93 -2.69 -0.22 4.94
N ILE A 94 -3.60 -0.17 3.99
CA ILE A 94 -3.72 0.88 2.98
C ILE A 94 -5.05 1.57 3.18
N TYR A 95 -5.05 2.89 3.12
CA TYR A 95 -6.25 3.71 3.06
C TYR A 95 -6.33 4.37 1.69
N LEU A 96 -7.50 4.33 1.06
CA LEU A 96 -7.77 4.91 -0.25
C LEU A 96 -8.89 5.94 -0.12
N CYS A 97 -8.76 7.05 -0.81
CA CYS A 97 -9.69 8.16 -0.74
C CYS A 97 -10.58 8.19 -1.97
N GLY A 98 -11.87 7.97 -1.77
CA GLY A 98 -12.84 8.03 -2.83
C GLY A 98 -13.37 9.43 -3.03
N HIS A 99 -12.86 10.14 -4.03
CA HIS A 99 -13.26 11.51 -4.28
C HIS A 99 -14.75 11.60 -4.62
N ARG A 100 -15.25 10.80 -5.56
CA ARG A 100 -16.68 10.89 -5.95
C ARG A 100 -17.63 10.13 -5.03
N VAL A 101 -17.13 9.12 -4.32
CA VAL A 101 -17.96 8.33 -3.38
C VAL A 101 -18.05 8.97 -2.01
N GLY A 102 -17.13 9.88 -1.66
CA GLY A 102 -17.17 10.62 -0.41
C GLY A 102 -16.81 9.79 0.83
N HIS A 103 -16.02 8.74 0.66
CA HIS A 103 -15.53 7.94 1.78
C HIS A 103 -14.10 7.46 1.62
N VAL A 104 -13.48 7.14 2.76
CA VAL A 104 -12.19 6.46 2.81
C VAL A 104 -12.41 4.97 2.98
N GLU A 105 -11.69 4.17 2.22
CA GLU A 105 -11.65 2.72 2.32
C GLU A 105 -10.34 2.26 2.94
N GLN A 106 -10.42 1.37 3.91
CA GLN A 106 -9.30 0.63 4.47
C GLN A 106 -9.21 -0.74 3.82
N TRP A 107 -7.99 -1.09 3.41
CA TRP A 107 -7.60 -2.36 2.85
C TRP A 107 -6.47 -2.95 3.68
N ILE A 108 -6.69 -4.15 4.22
CA ILE A 108 -5.60 -4.95 4.79
C ILE A 108 -4.97 -5.73 3.64
N VAL A 109 -3.64 -5.79 3.58
CA VAL A 109 -2.91 -6.54 2.56
C VAL A 109 -3.41 -8.00 2.55
N ASN A 110 -3.76 -8.51 1.37
CA ASN A 110 -4.37 -9.83 1.12
C ASN A 110 -5.80 -10.02 1.67
N ALA A 111 -6.48 -8.97 2.14
CA ALA A 111 -7.88 -9.08 2.51
C ALA A 111 -8.76 -9.31 1.27
N ALA A 112 -9.79 -10.16 1.42
CA ALA A 112 -10.76 -10.42 0.37
C ALA A 112 -11.78 -9.28 0.21
N SER A 113 -11.84 -8.35 1.17
CA SER A 113 -12.78 -7.24 1.19
C SER A 113 -12.20 -6.02 1.88
N ARG A 114 -12.84 -4.87 1.62
CA ARG A 114 -12.51 -3.56 2.18
C ARG A 114 -13.38 -3.23 3.40
N THR A 115 -12.96 -2.22 4.15
CA THR A 115 -13.76 -1.60 5.22
C THR A 115 -13.90 -0.11 4.95
N VAL A 116 -15.11 0.41 4.89
CA VAL A 116 -15.33 1.87 4.85
C VAL A 116 -15.06 2.44 6.25
N VAL A 117 -14.24 3.48 6.35
CA VAL A 117 -13.78 4.05 7.64
C VAL A 117 -14.16 5.51 7.85
N THR A 118 -14.96 6.08 6.96
CA THR A 118 -15.64 7.37 7.15
C THR A 118 -17.10 7.24 6.70
N SER A 119 -17.99 8.03 7.29
CA SER A 119 -19.33 8.24 6.75
C SER A 119 -19.27 8.94 5.39
N ASN A 120 -20.42 8.95 4.70
CA ASN A 120 -20.70 9.70 3.48
C ASN A 120 -20.88 11.22 3.71
N THR A 121 -20.56 11.74 4.90
CA THR A 121 -20.64 13.18 5.20
C THR A 121 -19.41 13.95 4.72
N VAL A 122 -18.43 13.24 4.15
CA VAL A 122 -17.24 13.81 3.54
C VAL A 122 -17.46 13.87 2.03
N ASP A 123 -17.57 15.04 1.45
CA ASP A 123 -17.72 15.20 0.01
C ASP A 123 -16.35 15.47 -0.61
N ARG A 124 -16.01 14.73 -1.66
CA ARG A 124 -14.80 14.98 -2.46
C ARG A 124 -13.49 15.00 -1.67
N ILE A 125 -13.12 13.84 -1.14
CA ILE A 125 -11.85 13.68 -0.43
C ILE A 125 -10.67 13.78 -1.41
N ASP A 126 -9.68 14.60 -1.08
CA ASP A 126 -8.41 14.71 -1.83
C ASP A 126 -7.20 14.22 -1.04
N TYR A 127 -7.22 14.36 0.29
CA TYR A 127 -6.10 14.07 1.17
C TYR A 127 -6.55 13.39 2.46
N ILE A 128 -5.70 12.48 2.95
CA ILE A 128 -5.82 11.89 4.29
C ILE A 128 -4.48 11.98 5.01
N SER A 129 -4.54 12.16 6.33
CA SER A 129 -3.39 12.11 7.24
C SER A 129 -3.78 11.44 8.55
N PHE A 130 -2.79 11.02 9.33
CA PHE A 130 -2.99 10.45 10.66
C PHE A 130 -2.09 11.13 11.68
N ASP A 131 -2.59 11.35 12.89
CA ASP A 131 -1.76 11.74 14.03
C ASP A 131 -1.08 10.52 14.69
N LYS A 132 -0.30 10.79 15.75
CA LYS A 132 0.38 9.77 16.56
C LYS A 132 -0.56 8.81 17.30
N ASP A 133 -1.78 9.26 17.59
CA ASP A 133 -2.79 8.49 18.33
C ASP A 133 -3.68 7.67 17.38
N GLY A 134 -3.47 7.84 16.07
CA GLY A 134 -4.16 7.12 15.02
C GLY A 134 -5.48 7.76 14.60
N THR A 135 -5.75 9.00 15.00
CA THR A 135 -6.86 9.80 14.50
C THR A 135 -6.61 10.11 13.03
N MET A 136 -7.59 9.82 12.18
CA MET A 136 -7.53 10.15 10.76
C MET A 136 -8.08 11.55 10.52
N TYR A 137 -7.44 12.31 9.64
CA TYR A 137 -7.91 13.62 9.19
C TYR A 137 -8.12 13.57 7.69
N THR A 138 -9.22 14.13 7.23
CA THR A 138 -9.56 14.21 5.81
C THR A 138 -10.18 15.55 5.49
N ASN A 139 -9.92 16.05 4.28
CA ASN A 139 -10.61 17.23 3.77
C ASN A 139 -11.96 16.86 3.18
N ASN A 140 -12.91 17.77 3.34
CA ASN A 140 -14.12 17.81 2.55
C ASN A 140 -13.97 18.95 1.55
N ASN A 141 -13.62 18.64 0.30
CA ASN A 141 -13.25 19.64 -0.70
C ASN A 141 -14.42 20.56 -1.03
N ASN A 142 -15.62 20.01 -1.22
CA ASN A 142 -16.78 20.80 -1.63
C ASN A 142 -17.36 21.62 -0.46
N ASN A 143 -17.24 21.12 0.78
CA ASN A 143 -17.83 21.79 1.94
C ASN A 143 -16.82 22.63 2.72
N ASN A 144 -15.59 22.81 2.24
CA ASN A 144 -14.59 23.72 2.80
C ASN A 144 -14.26 23.49 4.29
N PHE A 145 -14.14 22.24 4.71
CA PHE A 145 -13.74 21.91 6.08
C PHE A 145 -12.81 20.68 6.15
N VAL A 146 -12.20 20.50 7.31
CA VAL A 146 -11.43 19.31 7.67
C VAL A 146 -12.15 18.59 8.80
N GLN A 147 -12.28 17.28 8.67
CA GLN A 147 -12.83 16.42 9.72
C GLN A 147 -11.78 15.47 10.28
N SER A 148 -11.88 15.21 11.57
CA SER A 148 -11.14 14.15 12.27
C SER A 148 -12.04 12.95 12.57
N PHE A 149 -11.51 11.75 12.40
CA PHE A 149 -12.17 10.48 12.66
C PHE A 149 -11.31 9.68 13.64
N VAL A 150 -11.81 9.50 14.85
CA VAL A 150 -11.18 8.60 15.83
C VAL A 150 -11.32 7.16 15.34
N SER A 151 -10.36 6.31 15.72
CA SER A 151 -10.37 4.90 15.33
C SER A 151 -11.74 4.27 15.61
N SER A 152 -12.27 3.54 14.63
CA SER A 152 -13.61 2.91 14.64
C SER A 152 -14.85 3.83 14.56
N SER A 153 -14.70 5.17 14.57
CA SER A 153 -15.82 6.07 14.33
C SER A 153 -15.99 6.34 12.84
N LEU A 154 -17.19 6.09 12.32
CA LEU A 154 -17.57 6.57 10.98
C LEU A 154 -17.96 8.05 11.02
N THR A 155 -18.33 8.60 12.18
CA THR A 155 -18.72 10.01 12.30
C THR A 155 -17.50 10.88 12.58
N GLY A 156 -17.28 11.88 11.73
CA GLY A 156 -16.18 12.83 11.84
C GLY A 156 -16.56 14.08 12.63
N THR A 157 -15.61 14.64 13.37
CA THR A 157 -15.74 15.96 14.01
C THR A 157 -15.10 17.01 13.12
N ILE A 158 -15.79 18.13 12.84
CA ILE A 158 -15.18 19.25 12.12
C ILE A 158 -14.15 19.91 13.04
N ILE A 159 -12.90 19.96 12.59
CA ILE A 159 -11.78 20.52 13.37
C ILE A 159 -11.24 21.83 12.80
N ALA A 160 -11.57 22.15 11.55
CA ALA A 160 -11.19 23.39 10.89
C ALA A 160 -12.12 23.68 9.71
N GLY A 161 -12.30 24.96 9.38
CA GLY A 161 -13.19 25.43 8.31
C GLY A 161 -14.56 25.86 8.81
N SER A 162 -15.42 26.30 7.88
CA SER A 162 -16.69 26.96 8.19
C SER A 162 -17.92 26.26 7.59
N GLY A 163 -17.75 25.10 6.95
CA GLY A 163 -18.88 24.33 6.43
C GLY A 163 -19.56 23.47 7.51
N SER A 164 -20.59 22.74 7.08
CA SER A 164 -21.38 21.87 7.94
C SER A 164 -21.49 20.47 7.33
N VAL A 165 -21.60 19.46 8.18
CA VAL A 165 -22.07 18.14 7.75
C VAL A 165 -23.59 18.24 7.50
N ALA A 166 -24.05 17.69 6.38
CA ALA A 166 -25.47 17.53 6.09
C ALA A 166 -26.02 16.30 6.81
#